data_AF-A0A0N4WMG2-F1
#
_entry.id   AF-A0A0N4WMG2-F1
#
_cell.length_a   1.000
_cell.length_b   1.000
_cell.length_c   1.000
_cell.angle_alpha   90.00
_cell.angle_beta   90.00
_cell.angle_gamma   90.00
#
_symmetry.space_group_name_H-M   'P 1'
#
loop_
_entity.id
_entity.type
_entity.pdbx_description
1 polymer ?
#
loop_
_entity_poly.entity_id
_entity_poly.type
_entity_poly.pdbx_seq_one_letter_code
_entity_poly.pdbx_strand_id
1 'polypeptide(L)'
;MAERLSILLLSSSVKFYFLSTVHAHQFFTLEELHHPPFLHDVSRKARESYYKILFNEKLSIAEQKISEPFQEEVKSLYGKMGKRMEETNDEVAKLIGALPVALKNLTAIMKNENQTMPQMMMALEALKAEHPSVGAKLLLYLPEVLHVENFLRGKIGSDNPTRLSKSLK
;
A
#
# COMPACT_ATOMS: atom_id res chain seq x y z
N MET A 1 11.58 -16.63 -20.67
CA MET A 1 12.26 -15.84 -19.62
C MET A 1 11.51 -14.56 -19.23
N ALA A 2 10.90 -13.83 -20.19
CA ALA A 2 10.15 -12.59 -19.92
C ALA A 2 8.92 -12.74 -19.00
N GLU A 3 8.22 -13.88 -19.02
CA GLU A 3 7.07 -14.15 -18.13
C GLU A 3 7.43 -14.15 -16.64
N ARG A 4 8.62 -14.64 -16.28
CA ARG A 4 9.03 -14.72 -14.87
C ARG A 4 9.40 -13.35 -14.31
N LEU A 5 9.90 -12.44 -15.15
CA LEU A 5 10.32 -11.10 -14.73
C LEU A 5 9.13 -10.16 -14.50
N SER A 6 8.09 -10.24 -15.33
CA SER A 6 6.87 -9.42 -15.15
C SER A 6 6.08 -9.80 -13.90
N ILE A 7 6.01 -11.09 -13.57
CA ILE A 7 5.40 -11.59 -12.33
C ILE A 7 6.22 -11.14 -11.10
N LEU A 8 7.56 -11.18 -11.20
CA LEU A 8 8.44 -10.78 -10.10
C LEU A 8 8.37 -9.27 -9.79
N LEU A 9 8.27 -8.42 -10.82
CA LEU A 9 8.20 -6.96 -10.68
C LEU A 9 6.84 -6.46 -10.20
N LEU A 10 5.73 -7.06 -10.69
CA LEU A 10 4.41 -6.86 -10.09
C LEU A 10 4.39 -7.30 -8.63
N SER A 11 5.10 -8.37 -8.28
CA SER A 11 5.26 -8.78 -6.87
C SER A 11 6.00 -7.73 -6.04
N SER A 12 7.00 -7.04 -6.59
CA SER A 12 7.77 -6.02 -5.87
C SER A 12 6.96 -4.75 -5.63
N SER A 13 6.26 -4.20 -6.63
CA SER A 13 5.42 -3.00 -6.44
C SER A 13 4.21 -3.27 -5.54
N VAL A 14 3.64 -4.48 -5.61
CA VAL A 14 2.58 -4.93 -4.69
C VAL A 14 3.10 -5.08 -3.25
N LYS A 15 4.32 -5.59 -3.07
CA LYS A 15 4.96 -5.65 -1.74
C LYS A 15 5.20 -4.25 -1.16
N PHE A 16 5.64 -3.29 -1.96
CA PHE A 16 5.78 -1.89 -1.52
C PHE A 16 4.44 -1.28 -1.10
N TYR A 17 3.36 -1.56 -1.83
CA TYR A 17 2.00 -1.12 -1.46
C TYR A 17 1.51 -1.74 -0.14
N PHE A 18 1.82 -3.02 0.07
CA PHE A 18 1.50 -3.71 1.30
C PHE A 18 2.23 -3.10 2.50
N LEU A 19 3.52 -2.81 2.33
CA LEU A 19 4.35 -2.20 3.36
C LEU A 19 3.92 -0.76 3.66
N SER A 20 3.59 0.04 2.64
CA SER A 20 3.23 1.45 2.83
C SER A 20 1.84 1.63 3.45
N THR A 21 0.86 0.80 3.07
CA THR A 21 -0.50 0.87 3.63
C THR A 21 -0.50 0.42 5.09
N VAL A 22 0.22 -0.67 5.41
CA VAL A 22 0.40 -1.11 6.80
C VAL A 22 1.19 -0.07 7.62
N HIS A 23 2.25 0.52 7.06
CA HIS A 23 3.03 1.57 7.75
C HIS A 23 2.23 2.83 8.02
N ALA A 24 1.47 3.35 7.05
CA ALA A 24 0.68 4.57 7.24
C ALA A 24 -0.35 4.41 8.36
N HIS A 25 -1.03 3.26 8.41
CA HIS A 25 -2.02 2.99 9.46
C HIS A 25 -1.39 2.75 10.84
N GLN A 26 -0.25 2.07 10.93
CA GLN A 26 0.49 1.96 12.19
C GLN A 26 0.98 3.34 12.67
N PHE A 27 1.43 4.21 11.76
CA PHE A 27 1.90 5.56 12.10
C PHE A 27 0.79 6.44 12.70
N PHE A 28 -0.41 6.43 12.13
CA PHE A 28 -1.54 7.23 12.64
C PHE A 28 -2.01 6.78 14.03
N THR A 29 -1.88 5.49 14.37
CA THR A 29 -2.17 5.02 15.74
C THR A 29 -1.09 5.44 16.74
N LEU A 30 0.15 5.59 16.30
CA LEU A 30 1.27 5.98 17.17
C LEU A 30 1.25 7.49 17.52
N GLU A 31 0.79 8.34 16.60
CA GLU A 31 0.77 9.80 16.80
C GLU A 31 -0.19 10.22 17.93
N GLU A 32 -1.42 9.68 17.94
CA GLU A 32 -2.42 9.97 18.99
C GLU A 32 -1.95 9.48 20.38
N LEU A 33 -1.07 8.48 20.43
CA LEU A 33 -0.47 7.96 21.65
C LEU A 33 0.66 8.86 22.18
N HIS A 34 1.46 9.44 21.27
CA HIS A 34 2.54 10.37 21.61
C HIS A 34 2.04 11.80 21.90
N HIS A 35 0.91 12.22 21.34
CA HIS A 35 0.37 13.56 21.55
C HIS A 35 -1.15 13.52 21.84
N PRO A 36 -1.56 12.85 22.92
CA PRO A 36 -2.98 12.70 23.20
C PRO A 36 -3.61 14.04 23.58
N PRO A 37 -4.85 14.33 23.11
CA PRO A 37 -5.50 15.61 23.35
C PRO A 37 -5.67 15.97 24.83
N PHE A 38 -5.82 14.98 25.71
CA PHE A 38 -5.99 15.20 27.15
C PHE A 38 -4.73 15.75 27.85
N LEU A 39 -3.58 15.81 27.18
CA LEU A 39 -2.35 16.40 27.73
C LEU A 39 -2.17 17.89 27.40
N HIS A 40 -3.09 18.51 26.66
CA HIS A 40 -3.01 19.94 26.35
C HIS A 40 -3.12 20.81 27.61
N ASP A 41 -4.11 20.53 28.47
CA ASP A 41 -4.48 21.40 29.61
C ASP A 41 -3.98 20.89 30.98
N VAL A 42 -3.01 19.98 30.99
CA VAL A 42 -2.44 19.41 32.22
C VAL A 42 -1.12 20.08 32.61
N SER A 43 -0.76 19.98 33.89
CA SER A 43 0.53 20.47 34.37
C SER A 43 1.71 19.78 33.66
N ARG A 44 2.83 20.49 33.51
CA ARG A 44 4.07 19.94 32.95
C ARG A 44 4.49 18.64 33.65
N LYS A 45 4.39 18.59 34.98
CA LYS A 45 4.73 17.41 35.78
C LYS A 45 3.83 16.21 35.47
N ALA A 46 2.54 16.45 35.24
CA ALA A 46 1.60 15.40 34.86
C ALA A 46 1.92 14.86 33.46
N ARG A 47 2.21 15.77 32.51
CA ARG A 47 2.64 15.40 31.14
C ARG A 47 3.94 14.58 31.12
N GLU A 48 4.93 14.98 31.92
CA GLU A 48 6.19 14.24 32.08
C GLU A 48 5.96 12.85 32.69
N SER A 49 5.03 12.74 33.64
CA SER A 49 4.68 11.46 34.26
C SER A 49 4.02 10.50 33.26
N TYR A 50 3.12 11.02 32.42
CA TYR A 50 2.53 10.25 31.33
C TYR A 50 3.59 9.68 30.38
N TYR A 51 4.49 10.53 29.88
CA TYR A 51 5.52 10.07 28.94
C TYR A 51 6.49 9.09 29.58
N LYS A 52 6.83 9.27 30.86
CA LYS A 52 7.66 8.32 31.59
C LYS A 52 7.03 6.92 31.67
N ILE A 53 5.71 6.85 31.80
CA ILE A 53 4.96 5.58 31.78
C ILE A 53 4.92 5.01 30.36
N LEU A 54 4.57 5.84 29.37
CA LEU A 54 4.38 5.42 27.99
C LEU A 54 5.67 4.84 27.38
N PHE A 55 6.81 5.47 27.65
CA PHE A 55 8.12 5.02 27.17
C PHE A 55 8.83 4.07 28.14
N ASN A 56 8.14 3.54 29.15
CA ASN A 56 8.72 2.56 30.05
C ASN A 56 8.76 1.18 29.40
N GLU A 57 9.95 0.77 28.95
CA GLU A 57 10.20 -0.54 28.34
C GLU A 57 9.91 -1.73 29.27
N LYS A 58 9.82 -1.48 30.59
CA LYS A 58 9.54 -2.52 31.59
C LYS A 58 8.05 -2.74 31.84
N LEU A 59 7.18 -1.83 31.39
CA LEU A 59 5.74 -1.95 31.56
C LEU A 59 5.11 -2.58 30.32
N SER A 60 4.23 -3.54 30.55
CA SER A 60 3.30 -4.01 29.53
C SER A 60 2.24 -2.94 29.23
N ILE A 61 1.61 -3.05 28.07
CA ILE A 61 0.48 -2.19 27.69
C ILE A 61 -0.66 -2.29 28.71
N ALA A 62 -0.87 -3.46 29.33
CA ALA A 62 -1.89 -3.64 30.36
C ALA A 62 -1.56 -2.84 31.62
N GLU A 63 -0.29 -2.82 32.01
CA GLU A 63 0.19 -2.04 33.16
C GLU A 63 0.17 -0.53 32.87
N GLN A 64 0.48 -0.11 31.65
CA GLN A 64 0.33 1.28 31.21
C GLN A 64 -1.12 1.77 31.26
N LYS A 65 -2.11 0.89 31.05
CA LYS A 65 -3.54 1.24 31.11
C LYS A 65 -4.08 1.49 32.52
N ILE A 66 -3.39 1.00 33.56
CA ILE A 66 -3.82 1.12 34.97
C ILE A 66 -2.97 2.10 35.77
N SER A 67 -1.97 2.73 35.13
CA SER A 67 -1.09 3.70 35.79
C SER A 67 -1.72 5.09 35.83
N GLU A 68 -1.89 5.61 37.04
CA GLU A 68 -2.23 7.01 37.34
C GLU A 68 -1.22 7.99 36.72
N PRO A 69 -1.62 9.25 36.40
CA PRO A 69 -2.86 9.93 36.80
C PRO A 69 -3.96 10.05 35.72
N PHE A 70 -3.88 9.28 34.63
CA PHE A 70 -4.78 9.42 33.45
C PHE A 70 -5.50 8.13 33.11
N GLN A 71 -5.88 7.33 34.12
CA GLN A 71 -6.33 5.96 33.90
C GLN A 71 -7.54 5.88 32.94
N GLU A 72 -8.55 6.72 33.13
CA GLU A 72 -9.76 6.71 32.29
C GLU A 72 -9.49 7.25 30.87
N GLU A 73 -8.70 8.31 30.74
CA GLU A 73 -8.33 8.89 29.44
C GLU A 73 -7.45 7.93 28.63
N VAL A 74 -6.49 7.28 29.29
CA VAL A 74 -5.62 6.26 28.69
C VAL A 74 -6.45 5.05 28.26
N LYS A 75 -7.34 4.55 29.11
CA LYS A 75 -8.23 3.43 28.77
C LYS A 75 -9.14 3.76 27.59
N SER A 76 -9.69 4.97 27.55
CA SER A 76 -10.50 5.47 26.42
C SER A 76 -9.69 5.58 25.13
N LEU A 77 -8.46 6.11 25.19
CA LEU A 77 -7.55 6.22 24.05
C LEU A 77 -7.23 4.83 23.47
N TYR A 78 -6.78 3.89 24.30
CA TYR A 78 -6.50 2.53 23.84
C TYR A 78 -7.74 1.80 23.32
N GLY A 79 -8.93 2.09 23.88
CA GLY A 79 -10.20 1.56 23.36
C GLY A 79 -10.51 2.04 21.95
N LYS A 80 -10.34 3.35 21.69
CA LYS A 80 -10.50 3.94 20.35
C LYS A 80 -9.47 3.39 19.36
N MET A 81 -8.22 3.27 19.79
CA MET A 81 -7.15 2.69 18.97
C MET A 81 -7.44 1.23 18.62
N GLY A 82 -7.91 0.44 19.59
CA GLY A 82 -8.30 -0.96 19.37
C GLY A 82 -9.39 -1.09 18.32
N LYS A 83 -10.47 -0.30 18.45
CA LYS A 83 -11.56 -0.29 17.47
C LYS A 83 -11.09 0.13 16.07
N ARG A 84 -10.27 1.20 15.97
CA ARG A 84 -9.72 1.66 14.69
C ARG A 84 -8.79 0.59 14.07
N MET A 85 -8.03 -0.13 14.90
CA MET A 85 -7.19 -1.24 14.45
C MET A 85 -8.03 -2.39 13.89
N GLU A 86 -9.13 -2.76 14.54
CA GLU A 86 -10.07 -3.77 14.02
C GLU A 86 -10.66 -3.34 12.67
N GLU A 87 -11.18 -2.12 12.57
CA GLU A 87 -11.71 -1.56 11.31
C GLU A 87 -10.65 -1.57 10.20
N THR A 88 -9.41 -1.19 10.52
CA THR A 88 -8.28 -1.20 9.59
C THR A 88 -7.93 -2.63 9.16
N ASN A 89 -7.88 -3.58 10.10
CA ASN A 89 -7.58 -4.97 9.80
C ASN A 89 -8.61 -5.58 8.84
N ASP A 90 -9.89 -5.25 9.01
CA ASP A 90 -10.94 -5.67 8.08
C ASP A 90 -10.76 -5.07 6.68
N GLU A 91 -10.37 -3.79 6.58
CA GLU A 91 -10.08 -3.15 5.29
C GLU A 91 -8.85 -3.76 4.61
N VAL A 92 -7.79 -4.03 5.36
CA VAL A 92 -6.58 -4.70 4.86
C VAL A 92 -6.89 -6.13 4.44
N ALA A 93 -7.72 -6.87 5.18
CA ALA A 93 -8.15 -8.22 4.82
C ALA A 93 -8.92 -8.23 3.48
N LYS A 94 -9.85 -7.27 3.30
CA LYS A 94 -10.56 -7.08 2.02
C LYS A 94 -9.61 -6.78 0.86
N LEU A 95 -8.60 -5.94 1.11
CA LEU A 95 -7.58 -5.61 0.13
C LEU A 95 -6.76 -6.86 -0.27
N ILE A 96 -6.26 -7.62 0.72
CA ILE A 96 -5.52 -8.87 0.50
C ILE A 96 -6.33 -9.86 -0.33
N GLY A 97 -7.62 -10.01 -0.01
CA GLY A 97 -8.49 -10.94 -0.71
C GLY A 97 -8.76 -10.54 -2.16
N ALA A 98 -8.95 -9.24 -2.43
CA ALA A 98 -9.30 -8.74 -3.76
C ALA A 98 -8.09 -8.59 -4.70
N LEU A 99 -6.90 -8.30 -4.16
CA LEU A 99 -5.74 -7.90 -4.95
C LEU A 99 -5.27 -8.97 -5.96
N PRO A 100 -5.16 -10.27 -5.62
CA PRO A 100 -4.69 -11.28 -6.57
C PRO A 100 -5.60 -11.42 -7.79
N VAL A 101 -6.92 -11.33 -7.57
CA VAL A 101 -7.92 -11.44 -8.63
C VAL A 101 -7.88 -10.21 -9.53
N ALA A 102 -7.89 -9.02 -8.93
CA ALA A 102 -7.83 -7.76 -9.68
C ALA A 102 -6.55 -7.65 -10.52
N LEU A 103 -5.41 -8.08 -9.98
CA LEU A 103 -4.14 -8.08 -10.69
C LEU A 103 -4.14 -9.06 -11.88
N LYS A 104 -4.72 -10.25 -11.70
CA LYS A 104 -4.87 -11.24 -12.77
C LYS A 104 -5.74 -10.68 -13.90
N ASN A 105 -6.86 -10.06 -13.57
CA ASN A 105 -7.77 -9.46 -14.54
C ASN A 105 -7.12 -8.28 -15.27
N LEU A 106 -6.42 -7.39 -14.55
CA LEU A 106 -5.63 -6.32 -15.16
C LEU A 106 -4.62 -6.88 -16.18
N THR A 107 -3.87 -7.91 -15.79
CA THR A 107 -2.89 -8.55 -16.67
C THR A 107 -3.54 -9.13 -17.92
N ALA A 108 -4.72 -9.75 -17.79
CA ALA A 108 -5.47 -10.28 -18.92
C ALA A 108 -5.95 -9.17 -19.87
N ILE A 109 -6.41 -8.04 -19.32
CA ILE A 109 -6.76 -6.85 -20.11
C ILE A 109 -5.52 -6.37 -20.87
N MET A 110 -4.37 -6.18 -20.19
CA MET A 110 -3.15 -5.66 -20.84
C MET A 110 -2.61 -6.57 -21.94
N LYS A 111 -2.75 -7.89 -21.80
CA LYS A 111 -2.27 -8.88 -22.79
C LYS A 111 -3.23 -9.12 -23.95
N ASN A 112 -4.44 -8.54 -23.94
CA ASN A 112 -5.40 -8.72 -25.02
C ASN A 112 -5.03 -7.84 -26.22
N GLU A 113 -4.24 -8.38 -27.15
CA GLU A 113 -3.81 -7.69 -28.37
C GLU A 113 -4.95 -7.47 -29.39
N ASN A 114 -6.09 -8.16 -29.22
CA ASN A 114 -7.23 -8.06 -30.12
C ASN A 114 -8.21 -6.93 -29.78
N GLN A 115 -7.96 -6.17 -28.71
CA GLN A 115 -8.82 -5.06 -28.30
C GLN A 115 -8.33 -3.71 -28.86
N THR A 116 -9.27 -2.80 -29.07
CA THR A 116 -9.00 -1.39 -29.37
C THR A 116 -8.79 -0.59 -28.07
N MET A 117 -8.18 0.60 -28.17
CA MET A 117 -8.00 1.48 -27.02
C MET A 117 -9.31 1.81 -26.27
N PRO A 118 -10.44 2.11 -26.93
CA PRO A 118 -11.72 2.30 -26.24
C PRO A 118 -12.20 1.04 -25.48
N GLN A 119 -12.02 -0.14 -26.06
CA GLN A 119 -12.38 -1.41 -25.40
C GLN A 119 -11.51 -1.67 -24.17
N MET A 120 -10.21 -1.38 -24.25
CA MET A 120 -9.31 -1.47 -23.10
C MET A 120 -9.76 -0.53 -21.98
N MET A 121 -10.08 0.73 -22.29
CA MET A 121 -10.56 1.70 -21.28
C MET A 121 -11.87 1.24 -20.62
N MET A 122 -12.82 0.70 -21.38
CA MET A 122 -14.04 0.11 -20.82
C MET A 122 -13.75 -1.08 -19.90
N ALA A 123 -12.80 -1.94 -20.27
CA ALA A 123 -12.40 -3.08 -19.45
C ALA A 123 -11.70 -2.64 -18.14
N LEU A 124 -10.91 -1.56 -18.18
CA LEU A 124 -10.29 -0.98 -16.98
C LEU A 124 -11.32 -0.34 -16.04
N GLU A 125 -12.34 0.33 -16.58
CA GLU A 125 -13.47 0.82 -15.76
C GLU A 125 -14.29 -0.33 -15.16
N ALA A 126 -14.52 -1.40 -15.92
CA ALA A 126 -15.17 -2.61 -15.40
C ALA A 126 -14.35 -3.24 -14.26
N LEU A 127 -13.02 -3.35 -14.41
CA LEU A 127 -12.11 -3.82 -13.37
C LEU A 127 -12.21 -2.98 -12.08
N LYS A 128 -12.31 -1.66 -12.22
CA LYS A 128 -12.48 -0.74 -11.09
C LYS A 128 -13.82 -0.91 -10.39
N ALA A 129 -14.89 -1.15 -11.15
CA ALA A 129 -16.22 -1.41 -10.60
C ALA A 129 -16.32 -2.77 -9.90
N GLU A 130 -15.69 -3.82 -10.45
CA GLU A 130 -15.65 -5.16 -9.85
C GLU A 130 -14.82 -5.22 -8.58
N HIS A 131 -13.76 -4.42 -8.50
CA HIS A 131 -12.82 -4.43 -7.38
C HIS A 131 -12.61 -3.02 -6.81
N PRO A 132 -13.63 -2.38 -6.20
CA PRO A 132 -13.55 -0.97 -5.80
C PRO A 132 -12.44 -0.67 -4.78
N SER A 133 -12.03 -1.64 -3.96
CA SER A 133 -10.97 -1.50 -2.95
C SER A 133 -9.55 -1.44 -3.51
N VAL A 134 -9.31 -2.01 -4.70
CA VAL A 134 -7.97 -2.18 -5.31
C VAL A 134 -7.89 -1.63 -6.74
N GLY A 135 -8.98 -1.62 -7.49
CA GLY A 135 -9.00 -1.33 -8.92
C GLY A 135 -8.52 0.09 -9.23
N ALA A 136 -9.08 1.11 -8.57
CA ALA A 136 -8.63 2.49 -8.77
C ALA A 136 -7.13 2.69 -8.46
N LYS A 137 -6.63 1.99 -7.44
CA LYS A 137 -5.23 2.07 -7.00
C LYS A 137 -4.30 1.40 -8.00
N LEU A 138 -4.67 0.22 -8.52
CA LEU A 138 -3.90 -0.48 -9.55
C LEU A 138 -3.75 0.38 -10.82
N LEU A 139 -4.80 1.12 -11.21
CA LEU A 139 -4.76 1.98 -12.38
C LEU A 139 -3.81 3.18 -12.24
N LEU A 140 -3.57 3.68 -11.02
CA LEU A 140 -2.61 4.77 -10.81
C LEU A 140 -1.17 4.37 -11.17
N TYR A 141 -0.83 3.08 -11.04
CA TYR A 141 0.50 2.56 -11.32
C TYR A 141 0.63 1.96 -12.72
N LEU A 142 -0.44 1.98 -13.54
CA LEU A 142 -0.40 1.54 -14.93
C LEU A 142 0.74 2.20 -15.73
N PRO A 143 0.98 3.52 -15.62
CA PRO A 143 2.08 4.15 -16.36
C PRO A 143 3.43 3.53 -16.01
N GLU A 144 3.71 3.22 -14.75
CA GLU A 144 4.96 2.60 -14.34
C GLU A 144 5.11 1.19 -14.90
N VAL A 145 4.03 0.39 -14.85
CA VAL A 145 4.00 -0.97 -15.41
C VAL A 145 4.20 -0.96 -16.94
N LEU A 146 3.56 -0.01 -17.62
CA LEU A 146 3.66 0.20 -19.08
C LEU A 146 5.05 0.67 -19.54
N HIS A 147 5.69 1.56 -18.78
CA HIS A 147 7.05 2.01 -19.08
C HIS A 147 8.06 0.87 -18.97
N VAL A 148 7.88 -0.03 -18.00
CA VAL A 148 8.75 -1.20 -17.80
C VAL A 148 8.57 -2.22 -18.95
N GLU A 149 7.35 -2.48 -19.42
CA GLU A 149 7.15 -3.37 -20.57
C GLU A 149 7.74 -2.80 -21.87
N ASN A 150 7.59 -1.49 -22.13
CA ASN A 150 8.21 -0.85 -23.30
C ASN A 150 9.75 -0.88 -23.22
N PHE A 151 10.32 -0.72 -22.02
CA PHE A 151 11.75 -0.86 -21.78
C PHE A 151 12.25 -2.30 -22.00
N LEU A 152 11.47 -3.31 -21.61
CA LEU A 152 11.81 -4.72 -21.85
C LEU A 152 11.63 -5.13 -23.31
N ARG A 153 10.59 -4.61 -24.00
CA ARG A 153 10.34 -4.86 -25.43
C ARG A 153 11.40 -4.18 -26.31
N GLY A 154 11.88 -2.99 -25.93
CA GLY A 154 12.98 -2.27 -26.60
C GLY A 154 14.35 -2.93 -26.48
N LYS A 155 14.58 -3.81 -25.49
CA LYS A 155 15.84 -4.57 -25.36
C LYS A 155 15.87 -5.89 -26.13
N ILE A 156 14.76 -6.34 -26.72
CA ILE A 156 14.69 -7.58 -27.53
C ILE A 156 14.78 -7.26 -29.05
N GLY A 157 14.85 -5.98 -29.44
CA GLY A 157 14.87 -5.54 -30.84
C GLY A 157 16.10 -4.74 -31.27
N SER A 158 17.26 -4.90 -30.63
CA SER A 158 18.49 -4.20 -31.03
C SER A 158 19.66 -5.16 -31.19
N ASP A 159 19.56 -6.07 -32.16
CA ASP A 159 20.72 -6.63 -32.84
C ASP A 159 20.35 -6.92 -34.29
N ASN A 160 20.61 -5.94 -35.17
CA ASN A 160 21.15 -6.26 -36.49
C ASN A 160 21.92 -5.06 -37.06
N PRO A 161 23.22 -4.89 -36.74
CA PRO A 161 24.05 -3.90 -37.38
C PRO A 161 24.79 -4.49 -38.59
N THR A 162 24.15 -5.22 -39.51
CA THR A 162 24.75 -5.46 -40.83
C THR A 162 23.71 -5.79 -41.91
N ARG A 163 23.27 -4.79 -42.67
CA ARG A 163 22.82 -5.02 -44.05
C ARG A 163 23.07 -3.80 -44.94
N LEU A 164 24.28 -3.81 -45.51
CA LEU A 164 24.56 -3.56 -46.92
C LEU A 164 23.85 -2.35 -47.57
N SER A 165 24.42 -1.15 -47.40
CA SER A 165 24.43 -0.13 -48.45
C SER A 165 25.83 -0.05 -49.08
N LYS A 166 26.23 -1.14 -49.75
CA LYS A 166 27.26 -1.13 -50.80
C LYS A 166 26.70 -1.88 -52.01
N SER A 167 25.89 -1.18 -52.80
CA SER A 167 25.89 -1.28 -54.26
C SER A 167 24.91 -0.26 -54.84
N LEU A 168 25.49 0.63 -55.67
CA LEU A 168 24.86 1.42 -56.74
C LEU A 168 23.99 2.59 -56.24
N LYS A 169 24.42 3.86 -56.32
CA LYS A 169 25.24 4.55 -57.34
C LYS A 169 26.17 5.58 -56.71
#